data_AF-A0A1V4REQ2-F1
#
_entry.id   AF-A0A1V4REQ2-F1
#
_cell.length_a   1.000
_cell.length_b   1.000
_cell.length_c   1.000
_cell.angle_alpha   90.00
_cell.angle_beta   90.00
_cell.angle_gamma   90.00
#
_symmetry.space_group_name_H-M   'P 1'
#
loop_
_entity.id
_entity.type
_entity.pdbx_description
1 polymer ?
#
loop_
_entity_poly.entity_id
_entity_poly.type
_entity_poly.pdbx_seq_one_letter_code
_entity_poly.pdbx_strand_id
1 'polypeptide(L)'
;MSVVTMKALLESGVHFGHQTHKWNPKMDKYIFIKRNGIHILDLKQTLDAVNEAYMFIKDVVSKGDNVLFVGTKKQAKEAIETAAKKCSAFYISNRWYGGMLTNMETIRKSIAKLDYFEQINEDGTINSFTKLEATKMKKVYDKIEHGLGGIRDMDRLPGAIFVVDILKEKIAIHEAKILGIPIVAMVDTNADPDLVDYVIPANDDAIRAINLLSDIMANAVIEGKQSLLEGADIKAPTAEETEKVDEVKEEKADKAPKKAKAAKPAKAEKETK
;
A
#
# COMPACT_ATOMS: atom_id res chain seq x y z
N MET A 1 -15.51 -18.41 -7.63
CA MET A 1 -15.83 -18.39 -6.18
C MET A 1 -16.39 -17.03 -5.85
N SER A 2 -17.56 -16.95 -5.22
CA SER A 2 -18.08 -15.66 -4.72
C SER A 2 -17.47 -15.38 -3.36
N VAL A 3 -16.69 -14.32 -3.26
CA VAL A 3 -16.02 -13.94 -1.99
C VAL A 3 -17.04 -13.45 -0.95
N VAL A 4 -18.19 -12.95 -1.43
CA VAL A 4 -19.24 -12.33 -0.61
C VAL A 4 -20.61 -12.75 -1.12
N THR A 5 -21.56 -12.91 -0.22
CA THR A 5 -22.96 -13.12 -0.58
C THR A 5 -23.69 -11.80 -0.77
N MET A 6 -24.63 -11.74 -1.72
CA MET A 6 -25.47 -10.56 -1.94
C MET A 6 -26.25 -10.15 -0.68
N LYS A 7 -26.63 -11.14 0.15
CA LYS A 7 -27.27 -10.91 1.45
C LYS A 7 -26.38 -10.10 2.40
N ALA A 8 -25.10 -10.43 2.49
CA ALA A 8 -24.15 -9.69 3.34
C ALA A 8 -23.97 -8.24 2.87
N LEU A 9 -23.92 -8.00 1.55
CA LEU A 9 -23.87 -6.64 0.97
C LEU A 9 -25.14 -5.83 1.26
N LEU A 10 -26.30 -6.49 1.25
CA LEU A 10 -27.58 -5.87 1.58
C LEU A 10 -27.64 -5.49 3.07
N GLU A 11 -27.30 -6.41 3.97
CA GLU A 11 -27.38 -6.21 5.43
C GLU A 11 -26.39 -5.17 5.96
N SER A 12 -25.21 -5.08 5.35
CA SER A 12 -24.18 -4.08 5.67
C SER A 12 -24.50 -2.68 5.14
N GLY A 13 -25.46 -2.55 4.23
CA GLY A 13 -25.91 -1.26 3.68
C GLY A 13 -25.02 -0.71 2.55
N VAL A 14 -24.29 -1.58 1.85
CA VAL A 14 -23.40 -1.20 0.72
C VAL A 14 -24.16 -0.57 -0.45
N HIS A 15 -25.43 -0.95 -0.63
CA HIS A 15 -26.28 -0.52 -1.74
C HIS A 15 -26.81 0.91 -1.62
N PHE A 16 -26.70 1.56 -0.46
CA PHE A 16 -27.17 2.93 -0.30
C PHE A 16 -26.14 3.91 -0.87
N GLY A 17 -26.56 4.75 -1.80
CA GLY A 17 -25.77 5.88 -2.25
C GLY A 17 -26.17 7.19 -1.57
N HIS A 18 -25.79 8.31 -2.20
CA HIS A 18 -26.10 9.65 -1.75
C HIS A 18 -27.47 10.15 -2.25
N GLN A 19 -27.83 11.35 -1.80
CA GLN A 19 -29.03 12.08 -2.22
C GLN A 19 -28.99 12.41 -3.72
N THR A 20 -30.17 12.39 -4.34
CA THR A 20 -30.38 12.60 -5.79
C THR A 20 -29.83 13.90 -6.40
N HIS A 21 -29.51 14.91 -5.59
CA HIS A 21 -28.93 16.17 -6.08
C HIS A 21 -27.40 16.20 -6.01
N LYS A 22 -26.76 15.23 -5.34
CA LYS A 22 -25.30 15.17 -5.15
C LYS A 22 -24.62 14.13 -6.04
N TRP A 23 -25.35 13.51 -6.96
CA TRP A 23 -24.84 12.43 -7.79
C TRP A 23 -23.99 12.93 -8.96
N ASN A 24 -23.11 12.06 -9.45
CA ASN A 24 -22.32 12.27 -10.65
C ASN A 24 -22.98 11.52 -11.83
N PRO A 25 -23.28 12.18 -12.96
CA PRO A 25 -23.89 11.53 -14.14
C PRO A 25 -23.15 10.29 -14.65
N LYS A 26 -21.83 10.20 -14.47
CA LYS A 26 -21.05 9.04 -14.90
C LYS A 26 -21.32 7.78 -14.06
N MET A 27 -21.88 7.94 -12.86
CA MET A 27 -22.30 6.83 -12.00
C MET A 27 -23.65 6.22 -12.40
N ASP A 28 -24.34 6.77 -13.41
CA ASP A 28 -25.66 6.29 -13.85
C ASP A 28 -25.68 4.78 -14.13
N LYS A 29 -24.61 4.25 -14.75
CA LYS A 29 -24.45 2.82 -15.05
C LYS A 29 -24.49 1.90 -13.82
N TYR A 30 -24.09 2.40 -12.65
CA TYR A 30 -24.05 1.65 -11.39
C TYR A 30 -25.29 1.88 -10.51
N ILE A 31 -26.13 2.87 -10.85
CA ILE A 31 -27.32 3.21 -10.09
C ILE A 31 -28.49 2.35 -10.61
N PHE A 32 -29.09 1.56 -9.71
CA PHE A 32 -30.23 0.72 -10.04
C PHE A 32 -31.54 1.50 -10.06
N ILE A 33 -31.89 2.13 -8.94
CA ILE A 33 -33.12 2.92 -8.79
C ILE A 33 -32.91 4.09 -7.84
N LYS A 34 -33.87 5.02 -7.82
CA LYS A 34 -33.99 6.07 -6.80
C LYS A 34 -35.20 5.82 -5.93
N ARG A 35 -35.03 5.83 -4.60
CA ARG A 35 -36.13 5.65 -3.63
C ARG A 35 -35.97 6.65 -2.49
N ASN A 36 -37.06 7.34 -2.13
CA ASN A 36 -37.06 8.34 -1.04
C ASN A 36 -35.95 9.40 -1.16
N GLY A 37 -35.61 9.80 -2.39
CA GLY A 37 -34.58 10.81 -2.64
C GLY A 37 -33.13 10.32 -2.52
N ILE A 38 -32.90 9.03 -2.30
CA ILE A 38 -31.59 8.38 -2.22
C ILE A 38 -31.40 7.46 -3.43
N HIS A 39 -30.20 7.44 -4.00
CA HIS A 39 -29.82 6.48 -5.04
C HIS A 39 -29.51 5.11 -4.44
N ILE A 40 -29.97 4.05 -5.09
CA ILE A 40 -29.66 2.67 -4.74
C ILE A 40 -28.74 2.12 -5.81
N LEU A 41 -27.57 1.64 -5.39
CA LEU A 41 -26.57 1.01 -6.25
C LEU A 41 -26.97 -0.43 -6.60
N ASP A 42 -26.58 -0.86 -7.81
CA ASP A 42 -26.80 -2.23 -8.26
C ASP A 42 -25.81 -3.20 -7.57
N LEU A 43 -26.33 -3.97 -6.61
CA LEU A 43 -25.56 -4.95 -5.86
C LEU A 43 -24.97 -6.07 -6.73
N LYS A 44 -25.55 -6.37 -7.90
CA LYS A 44 -24.98 -7.37 -8.80
C LYS A 44 -23.66 -6.86 -9.36
N GLN A 45 -23.65 -5.62 -9.86
CA GLN A 45 -22.43 -4.97 -10.33
C GLN A 45 -21.41 -4.81 -9.22
N THR A 46 -21.84 -4.46 -8.00
CA THR A 46 -20.95 -4.44 -6.83
C THR A 46 -20.32 -5.80 -6.57
N LEU A 47 -21.09 -6.89 -6.63
CA LEU A 47 -20.59 -8.24 -6.38
C LEU A 47 -19.52 -8.63 -7.41
N ASP A 48 -19.78 -8.37 -8.70
CA ASP A 48 -18.84 -8.67 -9.78
C ASP A 48 -17.55 -7.83 -9.63
N ALA A 49 -17.69 -6.54 -9.35
CA ALA A 49 -16.57 -5.63 -9.10
C ALA A 49 -15.72 -6.01 -7.88
N VAL A 50 -16.35 -6.45 -6.78
CA VAL A 50 -15.63 -6.92 -5.60
C VAL A 50 -14.82 -8.16 -5.92
N ASN A 51 -15.36 -9.09 -6.71
CA ASN A 51 -14.61 -10.29 -7.10
C ASN A 51 -13.42 -9.94 -8.00
N GLU A 52 -13.60 -9.02 -8.95
CA GLU A 52 -12.51 -8.55 -9.81
C GLU A 52 -11.40 -7.86 -9.00
N ALA A 53 -11.77 -6.94 -8.12
CA ALA A 53 -10.83 -6.28 -7.21
C ALA A 53 -10.11 -7.27 -6.28
N TYR A 54 -10.82 -8.27 -5.77
CA TYR A 54 -10.25 -9.31 -4.92
C TYR A 54 -9.17 -10.10 -5.64
N MET A 55 -9.45 -10.55 -6.86
CA MET A 55 -8.51 -11.31 -7.68
C MET A 55 -7.30 -10.46 -8.06
N PHE A 56 -7.52 -9.19 -8.40
CA PHE A 56 -6.44 -8.25 -8.71
C PHE A 56 -5.51 -8.03 -7.50
N ILE A 57 -6.06 -7.74 -6.32
CA ILE A 57 -5.24 -7.54 -5.10
C ILE A 57 -4.47 -8.82 -4.77
N LYS A 58 -5.12 -9.99 -4.87
CA LYS A 58 -4.46 -11.28 -4.65
C LYS A 58 -3.27 -11.48 -5.60
N ASP A 59 -3.44 -11.16 -6.88
CA ASP A 59 -2.39 -11.25 -7.89
C ASP A 59 -1.21 -10.31 -7.61
N VAL A 60 -1.48 -9.03 -7.30
CA VAL A 60 -0.46 -8.03 -6.92
C VAL A 60 0.37 -8.52 -5.75
N VAL A 61 -0.28 -9.03 -4.70
CA VAL A 61 0.42 -9.51 -3.49
C VAL A 61 1.14 -10.83 -3.75
N SER A 62 0.61 -11.70 -4.60
CA SER A 62 1.28 -12.95 -4.99
C SER A 62 2.58 -12.72 -5.77
N LYS A 63 2.72 -11.57 -6.45
CA LYS A 63 3.96 -11.11 -7.08
C LYS A 63 4.97 -10.54 -6.08
N GLY A 64 4.56 -10.41 -4.82
CA GLY A 64 5.35 -9.88 -3.72
C GLY A 64 5.12 -8.40 -3.43
N ASP A 65 4.32 -7.69 -4.23
CA ASP A 65 4.12 -6.25 -4.06
C ASP A 65 3.17 -5.92 -2.89
N ASN A 66 3.41 -4.76 -2.28
CA ASN A 66 2.63 -4.31 -1.13
C ASN A 66 1.38 -3.55 -1.55
N VAL A 67 0.33 -3.64 -0.74
CA VAL A 67 -0.92 -2.89 -0.93
C VAL A 67 -1.03 -1.84 0.16
N LEU A 68 -1.41 -0.62 -0.21
CA LEU A 68 -1.64 0.49 0.71
C LEU A 68 -3.13 0.73 0.88
N PHE A 69 -3.62 0.63 2.12
CA PHE A 69 -5.01 0.93 2.47
C PHE A 69 -5.16 2.41 2.86
N VAL A 70 -6.09 3.12 2.24
CA VAL A 70 -6.26 4.57 2.43
C VAL A 70 -7.71 4.89 2.77
N GLY A 71 -7.92 5.59 3.88
CA GLY A 71 -9.22 6.13 4.24
C GLY A 71 -9.14 7.10 5.41
N THR A 72 -9.17 8.40 5.13
CA THR A 72 -9.09 9.46 6.15
C THR A 72 -10.45 9.88 6.70
N LYS A 73 -11.52 9.43 6.05
CA LYS A 73 -12.91 9.69 6.46
C LYS A 73 -13.15 9.12 7.85
N LYS A 74 -13.91 9.84 8.69
CA LYS A 74 -14.12 9.48 10.10
C LYS A 74 -14.66 8.04 10.26
N GLN A 75 -15.55 7.64 9.37
CA GLN A 75 -16.18 6.33 9.33
C GLN A 75 -15.25 5.22 8.83
N ALA A 76 -14.19 5.57 8.09
CA ALA A 76 -13.25 4.63 7.49
C ALA A 76 -11.99 4.39 8.34
N LYS A 77 -11.63 5.31 9.24
CA LYS A 77 -10.34 5.27 9.96
C LYS A 77 -10.07 3.95 10.65
N GLU A 78 -11.00 3.53 11.50
CA GLU A 78 -10.88 2.31 12.32
C GLU A 78 -10.97 1.05 11.45
N ALA A 79 -11.86 1.07 10.44
CA ALA A 79 -12.03 -0.01 9.48
C ALA A 79 -10.73 -0.35 8.74
N ILE A 80 -10.11 0.70 8.18
CA ILE A 80 -8.89 0.60 7.38
C ILE A 80 -7.70 0.20 8.24
N GLU A 81 -7.56 0.79 9.42
CA GLU A 81 -6.48 0.46 10.34
C GLU A 81 -6.57 -0.99 10.84
N THR A 82 -7.77 -1.44 11.21
CA THR A 82 -7.99 -2.81 11.69
C THR A 82 -7.74 -3.83 10.58
N ALA A 83 -8.28 -3.59 9.38
CA ALA A 83 -8.12 -4.48 8.23
C ALA A 83 -6.65 -4.57 7.79
N ALA A 84 -5.93 -3.45 7.73
CA ALA A 84 -4.53 -3.42 7.34
C ALA A 84 -3.62 -4.09 8.38
N LYS A 85 -3.86 -3.85 9.68
CA LYS A 85 -3.11 -4.55 10.75
C LYS A 85 -3.34 -6.06 10.71
N LYS A 86 -4.56 -6.51 10.42
CA LYS A 86 -4.91 -7.93 10.30
C LYS A 86 -4.11 -8.64 9.21
N CYS A 87 -3.87 -7.99 8.07
CA CYS A 87 -3.09 -8.55 6.96
C CYS A 87 -1.63 -8.10 6.93
N SER A 88 -1.16 -7.34 7.93
CA SER A 88 0.15 -6.69 7.96
C SER A 88 0.47 -5.94 6.65
N ALA A 89 -0.50 -5.15 6.18
CA ALA A 89 -0.35 -4.22 5.07
C ALA A 89 -0.16 -2.79 5.58
N PHE A 90 0.33 -1.92 4.71
CA PHE A 90 0.49 -0.51 5.03
C PHE A 90 -0.85 0.21 4.98
N TYR A 91 -1.00 1.26 5.79
CA TYR A 91 -2.23 2.02 5.83
C TYR A 91 -2.05 3.51 6.13
N ILE A 92 -3.04 4.30 5.72
CA ILE A 92 -3.19 5.70 6.07
C ILE A 92 -4.65 5.93 6.46
N SER A 93 -4.91 6.02 7.77
CA SER A 93 -6.25 6.26 8.33
C SER A 93 -6.49 7.73 8.73
N ASN A 94 -5.44 8.56 8.78
CA ASN A 94 -5.52 9.88 9.39
C ASN A 94 -5.63 11.01 8.40
N ARG A 95 -4.52 11.40 7.79
CA ARG A 95 -4.48 12.48 6.80
C ARG A 95 -3.46 12.15 5.73
N TRP A 96 -3.88 12.25 4.48
CA TRP A 96 -2.95 12.25 3.36
C TRP A 96 -2.15 13.57 3.32
N TYR A 97 -0.83 13.49 3.46
CA TYR A 97 0.07 14.61 3.18
C TYR A 97 0.40 14.60 1.68
N GLY A 98 0.30 15.75 1.01
CA GLY A 98 0.73 15.85 -0.38
C GLY A 98 2.22 15.51 -0.51
N GLY A 99 2.56 14.73 -1.52
CA GLY A 99 3.91 14.21 -1.72
C GLY A 99 4.17 12.87 -1.03
N MET A 100 3.15 12.20 -0.48
CA MET A 100 3.31 10.93 0.23
C MET A 100 3.89 9.82 -0.66
N LEU A 101 3.44 9.74 -1.91
CA LEU A 101 3.97 8.77 -2.87
C LEU A 101 4.99 9.43 -3.80
N THR A 102 4.70 10.64 -4.25
CA THR A 102 5.52 11.34 -5.26
C THR A 102 6.83 11.93 -4.71
N ASN A 103 6.92 12.19 -3.40
CA ASN A 103 8.12 12.71 -2.73
C ASN A 103 8.48 11.86 -1.50
N MET A 104 8.71 10.56 -1.75
CA MET A 104 9.01 9.60 -0.69
C MET A 104 10.29 9.94 0.07
N GLU A 105 11.27 10.61 -0.54
CA GLU A 105 12.51 11.02 0.13
C GLU A 105 12.24 11.96 1.32
N THR A 106 11.31 12.90 1.15
CA THR A 106 10.94 13.85 2.22
C THR A 106 10.12 13.17 3.32
N ILE A 107 9.28 12.21 2.94
CA ILE A 107 8.53 11.37 3.90
C ILE A 107 9.49 10.52 4.72
N ARG A 108 10.47 9.86 4.10
CA ARG A 108 11.52 9.09 4.80
C ARG A 108 12.30 9.95 5.79
N LYS A 109 12.64 11.19 5.43
CA LYS A 109 13.26 12.15 6.37
C LYS A 109 12.38 12.46 7.58
N SER A 110 11.06 12.40 7.43
CA SER A 110 10.11 12.61 8.52
C SER A 110 9.96 11.36 9.39
N ILE A 111 10.00 10.17 8.79
CA ILE A 111 10.05 8.88 9.49
C ILE A 111 11.36 8.75 10.29
N ALA A 112 12.51 9.08 9.69
CA ALA A 112 13.78 9.06 10.41
C ALA A 112 13.81 10.00 11.63
N LYS A 113 13.05 11.10 11.60
CA LYS A 113 12.86 11.97 12.77
C LYS A 113 11.99 11.31 13.84
N LEU A 114 10.99 10.53 13.45
CA LEU A 114 10.18 9.73 14.37
C LEU A 114 11.09 8.76 15.14
N ASP A 115 11.90 7.97 14.41
CA ASP A 115 12.82 6.98 14.99
C ASP A 115 13.81 7.65 15.95
N TYR A 116 14.34 8.82 15.58
CA TYR A 116 15.22 9.60 16.44
C TYR A 116 14.56 10.06 17.75
N PHE A 117 13.28 10.47 17.70
CA PHE A 117 12.55 10.85 18.92
C PHE A 117 12.27 9.66 19.83
N GLU A 118 12.00 8.48 19.27
CA GLU A 118 11.86 7.23 20.03
C GLU A 118 13.18 6.85 20.70
N GLN A 119 14.28 6.88 19.95
CA GLN A 119 15.60 6.57 20.48
C GLN A 119 16.00 7.49 21.64
N ILE A 120 15.78 8.82 21.52
CA ILE A 120 16.05 9.77 22.62
C ILE A 120 15.21 9.47 23.87
N ASN A 121 13.97 9.03 23.66
CA ASN A 121 13.05 8.73 24.73
C ASN A 121 13.42 7.41 25.44
N GLU A 122 13.86 6.41 24.69
CA GLU A 122 14.36 5.12 25.21
C GLU A 122 15.71 5.28 25.94
N ASP A 123 16.65 6.04 25.37
CA ASP A 123 17.97 6.29 25.95
C ASP A 123 17.91 7.20 27.19
N GLY A 124 16.76 7.80 27.49
CA GLY A 124 16.57 8.70 28.64
C GLY A 124 17.22 10.08 28.48
N THR A 125 17.86 10.35 27.34
CA THR A 125 18.43 11.65 26.95
C THR A 125 17.38 12.76 26.97
N ILE A 126 16.10 12.41 26.83
CA ILE A 126 14.98 13.35 26.94
C ILE A 126 14.98 14.16 28.26
N ASN A 127 15.52 13.59 29.34
CA ASN A 127 15.58 14.23 30.66
C ASN A 127 16.62 15.36 30.74
N SER A 128 17.57 15.41 29.81
CA SER A 128 18.56 16.49 29.71
C SER A 128 17.98 17.76 29.11
N PHE A 129 16.84 17.68 28.43
CA PHE A 129 16.17 18.83 27.83
C PHE A 129 15.27 19.55 28.83
N THR A 130 14.97 20.81 28.54
CA THR A 130 13.98 21.55 29.32
C THR A 130 12.57 20.96 29.11
N LYS A 131 11.69 21.08 30.10
CA LYS A 131 10.30 20.60 29.99
C LYS A 131 9.56 21.16 28.77
N LEU A 132 9.87 22.40 28.37
CA LEU A 132 9.27 23.03 27.19
C LEU A 132 9.72 22.35 25.89
N GLU A 133 11.02 22.03 25.77
CA GLU A 133 11.59 21.34 24.61
C GLU A 133 11.09 19.90 24.52
N ALA A 134 11.08 19.16 25.64
CA ALA A 134 10.52 17.81 25.69
C ALA A 134 9.04 17.80 25.26
N THR A 135 8.24 18.79 25.67
CA THR A 135 6.85 18.92 25.25
C THR A 135 6.73 19.22 23.74
N LYS A 136 7.61 20.07 23.19
CA LYS A 136 7.63 20.35 21.75
C LYS A 136 8.02 19.10 20.95
N MET A 137 9.03 18.36 21.39
CA MET A 137 9.45 17.11 20.77
C MET A 137 8.32 16.09 20.78
N LYS A 138 7.65 15.91 21.93
CA LYS A 138 6.49 15.02 22.04
C LYS A 138 5.36 15.40 21.07
N LYS A 139 5.02 16.69 20.96
CA LYS A 139 4.00 17.15 20.00
C LYS A 139 4.38 16.87 18.55
N VAL A 140 5.65 16.95 18.21
CA VAL A 140 6.13 16.63 16.85
C VAL A 140 6.10 15.12 16.63
N TYR A 141 6.54 14.34 17.61
CA TYR A 141 6.45 12.88 17.61
C TYR A 141 5.00 12.41 17.40
N ASP A 142 4.07 12.82 18.28
CA ASP A 142 2.65 12.45 18.21
C ASP A 142 2.05 12.81 16.84
N LYS A 143 2.44 13.95 16.27
CA LYS A 143 1.96 14.40 14.96
C LYS A 143 2.47 13.53 13.81
N ILE A 144 3.74 13.11 13.86
CA ILE A 144 4.34 12.27 12.83
C ILE A 144 3.81 10.84 12.96
N GLU A 145 3.79 10.28 14.17
CA GLU A 145 3.26 8.94 14.45
C GLU A 145 1.82 8.80 13.95
N HIS A 146 0.98 9.77 14.33
CA HIS A 146 -0.44 9.79 13.95
C HIS A 146 -0.67 9.91 12.44
N GLY A 147 0.29 10.43 11.69
CA GLY A 147 0.15 10.65 10.25
C GLY A 147 0.85 9.62 9.37
N LEU A 148 2.03 9.15 9.80
CA LEU A 148 2.94 8.32 9.01
C LEU A 148 3.17 6.92 9.62
N GLY A 149 2.63 6.62 10.80
CA GLY A 149 2.86 5.33 11.48
C GLY A 149 2.53 4.11 10.63
N GLY A 150 1.44 4.15 9.85
CA GLY A 150 1.03 3.03 9.00
C GLY A 150 1.86 2.84 7.72
N ILE A 151 2.79 3.75 7.41
CA ILE A 151 3.76 3.62 6.30
C ILE A 151 5.21 3.65 6.78
N ARG A 152 5.44 3.49 8.09
CA ARG A 152 6.77 3.58 8.72
C ARG A 152 7.76 2.61 8.09
N ASP A 153 7.35 1.34 7.94
CA ASP A 153 8.21 0.26 7.44
C ASP A 153 8.13 0.11 5.90
N MET A 154 7.63 1.11 5.19
CA MET A 154 7.42 1.03 3.75
C MET A 154 8.67 1.44 2.97
N ASP A 155 9.45 0.46 2.53
CA ASP A 155 10.71 0.70 1.80
C ASP A 155 10.55 1.07 0.33
N ARG A 156 9.46 0.60 -0.30
CA ARG A 156 9.17 0.77 -1.72
C ARG A 156 7.73 1.20 -1.95
N LEU A 157 7.47 1.76 -3.13
CA LEU A 157 6.11 2.15 -3.52
C LEU A 157 5.19 0.92 -3.51
N PRO A 158 3.90 1.09 -3.15
CA PRO A 158 2.94 0.02 -3.20
C PRO A 158 2.64 -0.37 -4.66
N GLY A 159 2.38 -1.65 -4.90
CA GLY A 159 1.96 -2.17 -6.20
C GLY A 159 0.48 -1.88 -6.52
N ALA A 160 -0.33 -1.60 -5.50
CA ALA A 160 -1.70 -1.13 -5.65
C ALA A 160 -2.15 -0.34 -4.41
N ILE A 161 -3.14 0.54 -4.59
CA ILE A 161 -3.79 1.23 -3.48
C ILE A 161 -5.26 0.85 -3.38
N PHE A 162 -5.75 0.65 -2.16
CA PHE A 162 -7.17 0.50 -1.86
C PHE A 162 -7.68 1.77 -1.16
N VAL A 163 -8.65 2.45 -1.75
CA VAL A 163 -9.10 3.78 -1.31
C VAL A 163 -10.58 3.76 -0.92
N VAL A 164 -10.91 4.37 0.22
CA VAL A 164 -12.29 4.65 0.63
C VAL A 164 -12.59 6.13 0.42
N ASP A 165 -13.62 6.44 -0.38
CA ASP A 165 -14.05 7.80 -0.76
C ASP A 165 -13.02 8.56 -1.62
N ILE A 166 -13.20 8.46 -2.95
CA ILE A 166 -12.38 9.18 -3.95
C ILE A 166 -12.42 10.69 -3.75
N LEU A 167 -13.58 11.25 -3.37
CA LEU A 167 -13.73 12.70 -3.25
C LEU A 167 -12.97 13.24 -2.04
N LYS A 168 -12.85 12.43 -0.98
CA LYS A 168 -12.03 12.77 0.17
C LYS A 168 -10.53 12.61 -0.13
N GLU A 169 -10.16 11.55 -0.85
CA GLU A 169 -8.76 11.20 -1.13
C GLU A 169 -8.25 11.61 -2.52
N LYS A 170 -8.70 12.76 -3.01
CA LYS A 170 -8.30 13.28 -4.35
C LYS A 170 -6.80 13.38 -4.54
N ILE A 171 -6.06 13.75 -3.49
CA ILE A 171 -4.60 13.90 -3.54
C ILE A 171 -3.93 12.54 -3.70
N ALA A 172 -4.37 11.53 -2.95
CA ALA A 172 -3.86 10.17 -3.04
C ALA A 172 -4.05 9.59 -4.45
N ILE A 173 -5.25 9.78 -5.00
CA ILE A 173 -5.59 9.31 -6.36
C ILE A 173 -4.77 10.04 -7.41
N HIS A 174 -4.59 11.35 -7.26
CA HIS A 174 -3.78 12.12 -8.21
C HIS A 174 -2.32 11.66 -8.20
N GLU A 175 -1.72 11.48 -7.02
CA GLU A 175 -0.35 10.99 -6.88
C GLU A 175 -0.18 9.56 -7.42
N ALA A 176 -1.13 8.67 -7.12
CA ALA A 176 -1.10 7.31 -7.63
C ALA A 176 -1.18 7.26 -9.16
N LYS A 177 -2.04 8.10 -9.78
CA LYS A 177 -2.13 8.22 -11.24
C LYS A 177 -0.83 8.73 -11.87
N ILE A 178 -0.17 9.72 -11.26
CA ILE A 178 1.11 10.24 -11.75
C ILE A 178 2.17 9.13 -11.79
N LEU A 179 2.18 8.27 -10.78
CA LEU A 179 3.15 7.18 -10.64
C LEU A 179 2.73 5.89 -11.37
N GLY A 180 1.53 5.86 -11.97
CA GLY A 180 0.99 4.67 -12.62
C GLY A 180 0.67 3.52 -11.65
N ILE A 181 0.39 3.84 -10.39
CA ILE A 181 0.00 2.84 -9.38
C ILE A 181 -1.50 2.54 -9.55
N PRO A 182 -1.90 1.28 -9.81
CA PRO A 182 -3.29 0.89 -9.94
C PRO A 182 -4.12 1.21 -8.69
N ILE A 183 -5.34 1.70 -8.93
CA ILE A 183 -6.26 2.16 -7.90
C ILE A 183 -7.47 1.25 -7.84
N VAL A 184 -7.70 0.65 -6.68
CA VAL A 184 -8.94 -0.02 -6.31
C VAL A 184 -9.68 0.90 -5.34
N ALA A 185 -10.95 1.22 -5.59
CA ALA A 185 -11.66 2.13 -4.68
C ALA A 185 -13.13 1.79 -4.48
N MET A 186 -13.61 2.11 -3.28
CA MET A 186 -15.04 2.23 -3.00
C MET A 186 -15.55 3.56 -3.57
N VAL A 187 -16.56 3.46 -4.44
CA VAL A 187 -17.09 4.60 -5.19
C VAL A 187 -18.58 4.74 -4.93
N ASP A 188 -18.95 5.82 -4.25
CA ASP A 188 -20.35 6.20 -4.11
C ASP A 188 -20.80 7.04 -5.32
N THR A 189 -22.10 7.16 -5.48
CA THR A 189 -22.86 7.88 -6.51
C THR A 189 -22.43 9.32 -6.77
N ASN A 190 -21.73 10.00 -5.86
CA ASN A 190 -21.25 11.37 -6.02
C ASN A 190 -19.84 11.48 -6.65
N ALA A 191 -19.08 10.38 -6.69
CA ALA A 191 -17.72 10.35 -7.18
C ALA A 191 -17.66 10.06 -8.71
N ASP A 192 -16.54 10.42 -9.34
CA ASP A 192 -16.28 10.08 -10.75
C ASP A 192 -15.60 8.70 -10.84
N PRO A 193 -16.25 7.68 -11.45
CA PRO A 193 -15.69 6.33 -11.54
C PRO A 193 -14.48 6.25 -12.48
N ASP A 194 -14.30 7.18 -13.43
CA ASP A 194 -13.18 7.17 -14.38
C ASP A 194 -11.83 7.51 -13.71
N LEU A 195 -11.88 7.93 -12.45
CA LEU A 195 -10.69 8.21 -11.66
C LEU A 195 -10.01 6.94 -11.11
N VAL A 196 -10.63 5.78 -11.27
CA VAL A 196 -10.23 4.53 -10.61
C VAL A 196 -10.20 3.39 -11.62
N ASP A 197 -9.22 2.51 -11.48
CA ASP A 197 -9.03 1.38 -12.40
C ASP A 197 -10.00 0.23 -12.07
N TYR A 198 -10.11 -0.10 -10.78
CA TYR A 198 -11.04 -1.11 -10.25
C TYR A 198 -12.09 -0.46 -9.36
N VAL A 199 -13.21 -0.10 -9.98
CA VAL A 199 -14.34 0.58 -9.33
C VAL A 199 -15.20 -0.42 -8.57
N ILE A 200 -15.34 -0.25 -7.25
CA ILE A 200 -16.30 -0.98 -6.43
C ILE A 200 -17.46 -0.04 -6.10
N PRO A 201 -18.62 -0.13 -6.78
CA PRO A 201 -19.78 0.70 -6.47
C PRO A 201 -20.30 0.37 -5.08
N ALA A 202 -20.12 1.27 -4.12
CA ALA A 202 -20.41 1.01 -2.72
C ALA A 202 -20.62 2.29 -1.91
N ASN A 203 -21.41 2.16 -0.85
CA ASN A 203 -21.55 3.17 0.18
C ASN A 203 -20.23 3.39 0.94
N ASP A 204 -19.72 4.62 0.93
CA ASP A 204 -18.51 5.02 1.65
C ASP A 204 -18.78 5.78 2.97
N ASP A 205 -20.05 5.94 3.36
CA ASP A 205 -20.49 6.57 4.61
C ASP A 205 -20.84 5.56 5.71
N ALA A 206 -21.28 4.35 5.32
CA ALA A 206 -21.69 3.33 6.28
C ALA A 206 -20.50 2.54 6.83
N ILE A 207 -20.24 2.66 8.14
CA ILE A 207 -19.16 1.93 8.84
C ILE A 207 -19.22 0.42 8.56
N ARG A 208 -20.42 -0.17 8.58
CA ARG A 208 -20.62 -1.60 8.30
C ARG A 208 -20.23 -2.00 6.88
N ALA A 209 -20.49 -1.13 5.89
CA ALA A 209 -20.11 -1.36 4.50
C ALA A 209 -18.59 -1.27 4.32
N ILE A 210 -17.97 -0.23 4.89
CA ILE A 210 -16.52 -0.02 4.83
C ILE A 210 -15.77 -1.15 5.53
N ASN A 211 -16.22 -1.58 6.72
CA ASN A 211 -15.64 -2.72 7.43
C ASN A 211 -15.70 -3.99 6.58
N LEU A 212 -16.89 -4.33 6.06
CA LEU A 212 -17.08 -5.52 5.26
C LEU A 212 -16.11 -5.53 4.06
N LEU A 213 -16.09 -4.46 3.27
CA LEU A 213 -15.26 -4.38 2.07
C LEU A 213 -13.76 -4.35 2.40
N SER A 214 -13.36 -3.62 3.44
CA SER A 214 -11.96 -3.58 3.89
C SER A 214 -11.49 -4.96 4.38
N ASP A 215 -12.34 -5.69 5.12
CA ASP A 215 -12.06 -7.04 5.58
C ASP A 215 -11.91 -8.03 4.42
N ILE A 216 -12.76 -7.90 3.39
CA ILE A 216 -12.67 -8.72 2.18
C ILE A 216 -11.34 -8.46 1.47
N MET A 217 -10.96 -7.18 1.28
CA MET A 217 -9.68 -6.84 0.65
C MET A 217 -8.49 -7.30 1.51
N ALA A 218 -8.58 -7.24 2.84
CA ALA A 218 -7.54 -7.76 3.72
C ALA A 218 -7.40 -9.29 3.60
N ASN A 219 -8.51 -10.04 3.47
CA ASN A 219 -8.45 -11.47 3.21
C ASN A 219 -7.78 -11.78 1.85
N ALA A 220 -8.03 -10.96 0.82
CA ALA A 220 -7.35 -11.09 -0.47
C ALA A 220 -5.83 -10.95 -0.34
N VAL A 221 -5.37 -9.98 0.47
CA VAL A 221 -3.94 -9.79 0.77
C VAL A 221 -3.37 -11.00 1.51
N ILE A 222 -4.09 -11.55 2.49
CA ILE A 222 -3.65 -12.72 3.25
C ILE A 222 -3.49 -13.94 2.33
N GLU A 223 -4.49 -14.21 1.48
CA GLU A 223 -4.40 -15.30 0.51
C GLU A 223 -3.29 -15.08 -0.52
N GLY A 224 -3.07 -13.84 -0.96
CA GLY A 224 -1.98 -13.48 -1.86
C GLY A 224 -0.61 -13.76 -1.23
N LYS A 225 -0.44 -13.40 0.06
CA LYS A 225 0.79 -13.69 0.82
C LYS A 225 1.01 -15.20 0.99
N GLN A 226 -0.06 -15.96 1.27
CA GLN A 226 0.02 -17.42 1.34
C GLN A 226 0.44 -18.03 0.01
N SER A 227 -0.16 -17.57 -1.10
CA SER A 227 0.19 -18.03 -2.45
C SER A 227 1.65 -17.71 -2.82
N LEU A 228 2.17 -16.57 -2.36
CA LEU A 228 3.58 -16.19 -2.54
C LEU A 228 4.51 -17.15 -1.78
N LEU A 229 4.16 -17.52 -0.54
CA LEU A 229 4.95 -18.46 0.27
C LEU A 229 4.95 -19.86 -0.37
N GLU A 230 3.78 -20.37 -0.75
CA GLU A 230 3.64 -21.67 -1.44
C GLU A 230 4.37 -21.68 -2.80
N GLY A 231 4.30 -20.57 -3.54
CA GLY A 231 5.04 -20.40 -4.79
C GLY A 231 6.55 -20.24 -4.62
N ALA A 232 7.01 -19.76 -3.46
CA ALA A 232 8.42 -19.69 -3.11
C ALA A 232 8.97 -21.08 -2.73
N ASP A 233 8.17 -21.94 -2.10
CA ASP A 233 8.55 -23.34 -1.82
C ASP A 233 8.66 -24.20 -3.09
N ILE A 234 7.90 -23.87 -4.14
CA ILE A 234 8.01 -24.53 -5.47
C ILE A 234 9.21 -24.01 -6.28
N LYS A 235 9.82 -22.88 -5.86
CA LYS A 235 11.06 -22.32 -6.41
C LYS A 235 12.29 -22.58 -5.53
N ALA A 236 12.30 -23.65 -4.73
CA ALA A 236 13.56 -24.29 -4.40
C ALA A 236 14.17 -24.82 -5.71
N PRO A 237 15.47 -24.62 -6.00
CA PRO A 237 16.02 -24.93 -7.32
C PRO A 237 15.91 -26.43 -7.57
N THR A 238 15.17 -26.80 -8.61
CA THR A 238 15.29 -28.13 -9.22
C THR A 238 16.74 -28.28 -9.70
N ALA A 239 17.35 -29.39 -9.33
CA ALA A 239 18.76 -29.74 -9.57
C ALA A 239 19.20 -29.81 -11.04
N GLU A 240 18.37 -29.36 -11.99
CA GLU A 240 18.67 -29.34 -13.43
C GLU A 240 19.34 -28.03 -13.89
N GLU A 241 19.32 -26.95 -13.09
CA GLU A 241 20.08 -25.73 -13.43
C GLU A 241 21.51 -25.73 -12.88
N THR A 242 21.87 -26.66 -11.98
CA THR A 242 23.25 -26.82 -11.50
C THR A 242 24.18 -27.43 -12.55
N GLU A 243 23.70 -28.30 -13.45
CA GLU A 243 24.57 -28.91 -14.47
C GLU A 243 24.99 -27.93 -15.57
N LYS A 244 24.14 -26.95 -15.91
CA LYS A 244 24.47 -25.95 -16.94
C LYS A 244 25.48 -24.88 -16.49
N VAL A 245 25.66 -24.71 -15.17
CA VAL A 245 26.65 -23.76 -14.63
C VAL A 245 28.04 -24.40 -14.57
N ASP A 246 28.13 -25.72 -14.43
CA ASP A 246 29.41 -26.44 -14.43
C ASP A 246 29.99 -26.63 -15.85
N GLU A 247 29.17 -26.88 -16.88
CA GLU A 247 29.67 -26.96 -18.28
C GLU A 247 30.28 -25.63 -18.77
N VAL A 248 29.74 -24.47 -18.36
CA VAL A 248 30.25 -23.16 -18.78
C VAL A 248 31.55 -22.78 -18.05
N LYS A 249 31.85 -23.41 -16.91
CA LYS A 249 33.10 -23.19 -16.15
C LYS A 249 34.25 -24.02 -16.67
N GLU A 250 34.02 -25.26 -17.13
CA GLU A 250 35.09 -26.09 -17.68
C GLU A 250 35.63 -25.56 -19.02
N GLU A 251 34.78 -25.00 -19.89
CA GLU A 251 35.22 -24.56 -21.23
C GLU A 251 36.11 -23.29 -21.21
N LYS A 252 36.08 -22.50 -20.12
CA LYS A 252 36.91 -21.29 -19.98
C LYS A 252 38.27 -21.51 -19.31
N ALA A 253 38.51 -22.68 -18.71
CA ALA A 253 39.77 -22.97 -18.01
C ALA A 253 40.92 -23.37 -18.95
N ASP A 254 40.63 -23.74 -20.21
CA ASP A 254 41.62 -24.41 -21.08
C ASP A 254 42.32 -23.49 -22.12
N LYS A 255 42.21 -22.16 -21.98
CA LYS A 255 42.96 -21.21 -22.83
C LYS A 255 43.61 -20.09 -22.01
N ALA A 256 44.69 -20.44 -21.32
CA ALA A 256 45.71 -19.48 -20.89
C ALA A 256 47.04 -19.75 -21.61
N PRO A 257 47.64 -18.78 -22.33
CA PRO A 257 49.03 -18.86 -22.73
C PRO A 257 49.98 -18.32 -21.64
N LYS A 258 51.06 -19.05 -21.42
CA LYS A 258 52.21 -18.75 -20.54
C LYS A 258 53.18 -17.71 -21.14
N LYS A 259 53.92 -17.04 -20.23
CA LYS A 259 55.22 -16.29 -20.37
C LYS A 259 55.12 -14.80 -20.75
N ALA A 260 55.93 -13.85 -20.22
CA ALA A 260 56.97 -13.84 -19.19
C ALA A 260 57.44 -12.40 -18.85
N LYS A 261 57.88 -12.21 -17.60
CA LYS A 261 59.06 -11.45 -17.07
C LYS A 261 59.15 -9.89 -17.08
N ALA A 262 59.64 -9.43 -15.91
CA ALA A 262 60.45 -8.24 -15.57
C ALA A 262 59.69 -6.89 -15.44
N ALA A 263 59.92 -5.99 -14.46
CA ALA A 263 61.05 -5.76 -13.55
C ALA A 263 60.60 -5.02 -12.24
N LYS A 264 61.55 -4.94 -11.29
CA LYS A 264 61.52 -4.49 -9.88
C LYS A 264 61.02 -3.06 -9.56
N PRO A 265 60.73 -2.76 -8.27
CA PRO A 265 60.25 -1.48 -7.76
C PRO A 265 61.39 -0.56 -7.29
N ALA A 266 61.18 0.76 -7.35
CA ALA A 266 62.05 1.76 -6.72
C ALA A 266 61.29 2.48 -5.59
N LYS A 267 61.81 2.29 -4.38
CA LYS A 267 61.49 2.98 -3.13
C LYS A 267 62.19 4.35 -3.14
N ALA A 268 61.56 5.40 -2.64
CA ALA A 268 62.26 6.60 -2.19
C ALA A 268 61.66 7.05 -0.85
N GLU A 269 62.44 6.83 0.22
CA GLU A 269 62.24 7.43 1.54
C GLU A 269 62.92 8.81 1.60
N LYS A 270 62.29 9.72 2.36
CA LYS A 270 62.82 10.81 3.21
C LYS A 270 64.21 11.41 2.89
N GLU A 271 64.28 12.76 2.85
CA GLU A 271 64.97 13.54 3.89
C GLU A 271 64.74 15.05 3.78
N THR A 272 64.97 15.70 4.92
CA THR A 272 64.73 17.08 5.38
C THR A 272 65.48 18.21 4.67
N LYS A 273 64.87 19.41 4.64
CA LYS A 273 65.45 20.64 5.21
C LYS A 273 64.36 21.68 5.49
#